data_AF-A0A812SYR6-F1
#
_entry.id   AF-A0A812SYR6-F1
#
_cell.length_a   1.000
_cell.length_b   1.000
_cell.length_c   1.000
_cell.angle_alpha   90.00
_cell.angle_beta   90.00
_cell.angle_gamma   90.00
#
_symmetry.space_group_name_H-M   'P 1'
#
loop_
_entity.id
_entity.type
_entity.pdbx_description
1 polymer ?
#
loop_
_entity_poly.entity_id
_entity_poly.type
_entity_poly.pdbx_seq_one_letter_code
_entity_poly.pdbx_strand_id
1 'polypeptide(L)'
;MAFVSLVQPEPGIPQQIAAQARSARPTNVPAERAKSHLPCESATALVGMGALAAARKSRRCKVARGSVAAARPTVDDWMVKPLESQDLIAQSRPAHWVLRTTDVKANLRFFTKIFGMKVLRHEEFEKPCAITCNGEFETPWSKTMIGYGPEDEGYCLELTYNYGVSDYEPGTGLTHIAVAVADPEEALKTAADMGYAVDADIITGPDGYNFRVLPKEDEDDDPFRYIAMKVGDLDKAARFYCETCGMDETDAVPDCPMFSEGAKVVRYPQQLPLVLFLDKDSAPPQITQWEGRHAIAIPGKALRAIYKRIIDSHGADGSVLHHIR
;
A
#
# COMPACT_ATOMS: atom_id res chain seq x y z
N MET A 1 6.25 10.87 -12.96
CA MET A 1 6.17 10.73 -11.49
C MET A 1 5.54 9.38 -11.20
N ALA A 2 6.10 8.59 -10.29
CA ALA A 2 5.46 7.39 -9.77
C ALA A 2 4.28 7.76 -8.86
N PHE A 3 3.22 6.97 -8.83
CA PHE A 3 2.18 7.13 -7.81
C PHE A 3 2.69 6.57 -6.48
N VAL A 4 2.89 7.44 -5.49
CA VAL A 4 3.29 7.06 -4.13
C VAL A 4 2.09 7.07 -3.20
N SER A 5 1.87 5.99 -2.45
CA SER A 5 0.84 5.88 -1.42
C SER A 5 1.48 5.86 -0.04
N LEU A 6 1.01 6.73 0.85
CA LEU A 6 1.48 6.78 2.23
C LEU A 6 0.50 6.00 3.10
N VAL A 7 0.97 4.96 3.77
CA VAL A 7 0.15 4.06 4.57
C VAL A 7 0.58 4.14 6.03
N GLN A 8 -0.38 4.15 6.95
CA GLN A 8 -0.07 3.98 8.37
C GLN A 8 0.00 2.48 8.67
N PRO A 9 0.96 2.02 9.49
CA PRO A 9 0.95 0.64 9.96
C PRO A 9 -0.34 0.40 10.77
N GLU A 10 -1.16 -0.56 10.33
CA GLU A 10 -2.30 -1.05 11.09
C GLU A 10 -1.78 -1.79 12.34
N PRO A 11 -2.35 -1.58 13.54
CA PRO A 11 -2.03 -2.43 14.68
C PRO A 11 -2.46 -3.88 14.36
N GLY A 12 -1.53 -4.82 14.51
CA GLY A 12 -1.70 -6.22 14.08
C GLY A 12 -3.06 -6.83 14.45
N ILE A 13 -3.77 -7.32 13.44
CA ILE A 13 -5.03 -8.04 13.61
C ILE A 13 -4.71 -9.39 14.28
N PRO A 14 -5.32 -9.74 15.42
CA PRO A 14 -5.11 -11.05 16.04
C PRO A 14 -5.51 -12.18 15.09
N GLN A 15 -4.63 -13.17 14.93
CA GLN A 15 -4.83 -14.38 14.12
C GLN A 15 -6.01 -15.22 14.64
N GLN A 16 -7.26 -14.87 14.30
CA GLN A 16 -8.43 -15.68 14.61
C GLN A 16 -9.51 -15.66 13.52
N ILE A 17 -9.16 -15.69 12.23
CA ILE A 17 -10.15 -16.03 11.18
C ILE A 17 -9.48 -16.86 10.08
N ALA A 18 -9.16 -18.13 10.38
CA ALA A 18 -8.72 -19.11 9.36
C ALA A 18 -9.65 -20.34 9.26
N ALA A 19 -10.84 -20.31 9.87
CA ALA A 19 -11.69 -21.50 10.02
C ALA A 19 -13.06 -21.45 9.32
N GLN A 20 -13.39 -20.42 8.53
CA GLN A 20 -14.73 -20.33 7.90
C GLN A 20 -14.78 -20.61 6.38
N ALA A 21 -13.66 -20.92 5.73
CA ALA A 21 -13.63 -21.22 4.29
C ALA A 21 -13.85 -22.71 3.93
N ARG A 22 -14.48 -23.51 4.80
CA ARG A 22 -14.79 -24.93 4.53
C ARG A 22 -16.21 -25.32 4.93
N SER A 23 -17.23 -24.62 4.42
CA SER A 23 -18.62 -25.10 4.49
C SER A 23 -19.56 -24.23 3.64
N ALA A 24 -19.49 -24.34 2.32
CA ALA A 24 -20.59 -23.93 1.45
C ALA A 24 -20.63 -24.84 0.21
N ARG A 25 -21.43 -25.92 0.28
CA ARG A 25 -21.94 -26.59 -0.92
C ARG A 25 -23.21 -25.86 -1.38
N PRO A 26 -23.46 -25.75 -2.70
CA PRO A 26 -24.63 -25.07 -3.21
C PRO A 26 -25.87 -25.97 -3.09
N THR A 27 -26.94 -25.46 -2.51
CA THR A 27 -28.28 -26.07 -2.57
C THR A 27 -29.12 -25.36 -3.63
N ASN A 28 -29.49 -26.10 -4.68
CA ASN A 28 -30.50 -25.74 -5.66
C ASN A 28 -31.88 -25.61 -4.99
N VAL A 29 -32.59 -24.50 -5.20
CA VAL A 29 -34.06 -24.44 -5.20
C VAL A 29 -34.52 -23.36 -6.21
N PRO A 30 -35.52 -23.62 -7.07
CA PRO A 30 -35.93 -22.73 -8.15
C PRO A 30 -36.92 -21.64 -7.72
N ALA A 31 -37.11 -20.69 -8.64
CA ALA A 31 -37.87 -19.45 -8.50
C ALA A 31 -39.37 -19.61 -8.20
N GLU A 32 -39.92 -18.72 -7.36
CA GLU A 32 -41.29 -18.25 -7.52
C GLU A 32 -41.53 -16.86 -6.87
N ARG A 33 -42.38 -16.08 -7.54
CA ARG A 33 -42.86 -14.73 -7.20
C ARG A 33 -44.01 -14.81 -6.19
N ALA A 34 -44.04 -13.96 -5.16
CA ALA A 34 -45.29 -13.37 -4.66
C ALA A 34 -45.04 -12.15 -3.74
N LYS A 35 -45.91 -11.15 -3.88
CA LYS A 35 -46.00 -9.89 -3.12
C LYS A 35 -46.74 -10.11 -1.80
N SER A 36 -46.47 -9.30 -0.76
CA SER A 36 -47.45 -8.38 -0.11
C SER A 36 -47.13 -8.00 1.35
N HIS A 37 -47.25 -6.69 1.60
CA HIS A 37 -47.73 -5.91 2.77
C HIS A 37 -47.47 -6.31 4.25
N LEU A 38 -46.91 -5.31 4.96
CA LEU A 38 -47.02 -4.83 6.37
C LEU A 38 -48.37 -5.08 7.11
N PRO A 39 -48.56 -4.81 8.45
CA PRO A 39 -47.77 -3.94 9.37
C PRO A 39 -47.57 -4.36 10.86
N CYS A 40 -46.75 -3.51 11.52
CA CYS A 40 -46.60 -3.08 12.92
C CYS A 40 -47.79 -3.15 13.91
N GLU A 41 -47.49 -3.48 15.18
CA GLU A 41 -48.09 -2.95 16.45
C GLU A 41 -47.15 -3.37 17.62
N SER A 42 -46.55 -2.48 18.43
CA SER A 42 -47.05 -1.67 19.58
C SER A 42 -47.49 -2.48 20.82
N ALA A 43 -46.75 -2.35 21.93
CA ALA A 43 -47.30 -2.58 23.28
C ALA A 43 -46.58 -1.72 24.34
N THR A 44 -47.38 -1.01 25.12
CA THR A 44 -47.02 -0.12 26.25
C THR A 44 -47.71 -0.63 27.51
N ALA A 45 -47.06 -0.57 28.68
CA ALA A 45 -47.65 -0.59 30.04
C ALA A 45 -46.51 -0.46 31.08
N LEU A 46 -46.61 0.10 32.28
CA LEU A 46 -47.53 1.02 32.96
C LEU A 46 -46.81 1.50 34.25
N VAL A 47 -47.41 2.47 34.94
CA VAL A 47 -46.88 3.34 36.00
C VAL A 47 -47.04 2.75 37.42
N GLY A 48 -46.20 3.20 38.37
CA GLY A 48 -46.45 3.10 39.82
C GLY A 48 -45.65 4.13 40.64
N MET A 49 -46.34 5.09 41.28
CA MET A 49 -45.81 6.19 42.10
C MET A 49 -45.48 5.79 43.54
N GLY A 50 -44.57 6.53 44.20
CA GLY A 50 -44.40 6.55 45.65
C GLY A 50 -43.37 7.61 46.10
N ALA A 51 -43.85 8.71 46.69
CA ALA A 51 -43.09 9.87 47.12
C ALA A 51 -42.39 9.68 48.49
N LEU A 52 -41.31 10.43 48.76
CA LEU A 52 -41.13 11.17 50.02
C LEU A 52 -39.89 12.10 49.94
N ALA A 53 -40.11 13.38 50.20
CA ALA A 53 -39.11 14.43 50.25
C ALA A 53 -38.60 14.65 51.68
N ALA A 54 -37.30 14.91 51.85
CA ALA A 54 -36.75 15.56 53.03
C ALA A 54 -35.61 16.50 52.63
N ALA A 55 -35.84 17.79 52.84
CA ALA A 55 -34.91 18.88 52.58
C ALA A 55 -33.87 19.00 53.70
N ARG A 56 -32.58 19.12 53.34
CA ARG A 56 -31.52 19.61 54.25
C ARG A 56 -30.77 20.76 53.56
N LYS A 57 -30.86 21.95 54.17
CA LYS A 57 -30.14 23.16 53.80
C LYS A 57 -28.64 22.99 54.11
N SER A 58 -27.78 23.08 53.09
CA SER A 58 -26.34 23.31 53.26
C SER A 58 -25.94 24.65 52.62
N ARG A 59 -25.24 25.47 53.40
CA ARG A 59 -24.77 26.82 53.08
C ARG A 59 -23.91 26.81 51.81
N ARG A 60 -24.26 27.63 50.82
CA ARG A 60 -23.41 27.89 49.64
C ARG A 60 -22.21 28.72 50.08
N CYS A 61 -21.04 28.08 50.17
CA CYS A 61 -19.76 28.77 50.13
C CYS A 61 -19.49 29.14 48.67
N LYS A 62 -19.43 30.45 48.35
CA LYS A 62 -18.98 30.92 47.03
C LYS A 62 -17.46 30.70 46.93
N VAL A 63 -17.06 29.55 46.40
CA VAL A 63 -15.71 29.37 45.87
C VAL A 63 -15.73 29.89 44.45
N ALA A 64 -15.01 30.98 44.19
CA ALA A 64 -14.76 31.45 42.84
C ALA A 64 -13.97 30.37 42.10
N ARG A 65 -14.65 29.57 41.28
CA ARG A 65 -13.99 28.73 40.27
C ARG A 65 -13.50 29.68 39.18
N GLY A 66 -12.24 30.10 39.29
CA GLY A 66 -11.51 30.56 38.13
C GLY A 66 -11.48 29.43 37.13
N SER A 67 -12.29 29.55 36.08
CA SER A 67 -12.19 28.69 34.90
C SER A 67 -10.87 29.04 34.21
N VAL A 68 -9.78 28.36 34.58
CA VAL A 68 -8.66 28.25 33.67
C VAL A 68 -9.16 27.34 32.55
N ALA A 69 -9.66 27.94 31.48
CA ALA A 69 -9.93 27.20 30.26
C ALA A 69 -8.58 26.62 29.83
N ALA A 70 -8.39 25.31 29.99
CA ALA A 70 -7.28 24.63 29.36
C ALA A 70 -7.39 24.96 27.87
N ALA A 71 -6.39 25.65 27.33
CA ALA A 71 -6.36 26.01 25.93
C ALA A 71 -6.58 24.73 25.12
N ARG A 72 -7.58 24.75 24.23
CA ARG A 72 -7.73 23.69 23.24
C ARG A 72 -6.45 23.69 22.40
N PRO A 73 -5.75 22.57 22.27
CA PRO A 73 -4.53 22.55 21.50
C PRO A 73 -4.82 22.97 20.06
N THR A 74 -4.03 23.89 19.53
CA THR A 74 -4.15 24.37 18.15
C THR A 74 -3.54 23.34 17.20
N VAL A 75 -3.75 23.48 15.88
CA VAL A 75 -3.12 22.57 14.89
C VAL A 75 -1.59 22.53 15.06
N ASP A 76 -0.99 23.63 15.50
CA ASP A 76 0.45 23.74 15.77
C ASP A 76 0.90 22.93 17.00
N ASP A 77 0.03 22.70 18.00
CA ASP A 77 0.36 21.94 19.21
C ASP A 77 0.49 20.42 18.97
N TRP A 78 -0.01 19.93 17.82
CA TRP A 78 0.08 18.52 17.40
C TRP A 78 1.12 18.28 16.31
N MET A 79 1.76 19.35 15.83
CA MET A 79 2.83 19.26 14.86
C MET A 79 4.11 18.87 15.58
N VAL A 80 4.63 17.68 15.27
CA VAL A 80 6.03 17.35 15.54
C VAL A 80 6.86 18.49 14.96
N LYS A 81 7.78 19.05 15.75
CA LYS A 81 8.63 20.15 15.29
C LYS A 81 9.37 19.72 14.01
N PRO A 82 9.62 20.60 13.03
CA PRO A 82 10.24 20.24 11.77
C PRO A 82 11.52 19.40 11.89
N LEU A 83 12.35 19.66 12.92
CA LEU A 83 13.57 18.90 13.22
C LEU A 83 13.28 17.48 13.75
N GLU A 84 12.29 17.31 14.63
CA GLU A 84 11.87 16.01 15.16
C GLU A 84 11.13 15.17 14.10
N SER A 85 10.64 15.81 13.03
CA SER A 85 9.96 15.11 11.96
C SER A 85 10.92 14.29 11.11
N GLN A 86 12.19 14.69 10.95
CA GLN A 86 13.08 14.02 10.01
C GLN A 86 13.59 12.67 10.51
N ASP A 87 13.93 12.58 11.79
CA ASP A 87 14.30 11.31 12.42
C ASP A 87 13.12 10.32 12.46
N LEU A 88 11.89 10.83 12.57
CA LEU A 88 10.68 9.99 12.49
C LEU A 88 10.36 9.57 11.06
N ILE A 89 10.58 10.43 10.06
CA ILE A 89 10.38 10.08 8.66
C ILE A 89 11.42 9.04 8.22
N ALA A 90 12.65 9.15 8.69
CA ALA A 90 13.71 8.17 8.41
C ALA A 90 13.42 6.76 8.97
N GLN A 91 12.50 6.63 9.93
CA GLN A 91 12.00 5.34 10.44
C GLN A 91 10.89 4.73 9.55
N SER A 92 10.56 5.38 8.43
CA SER A 92 9.63 4.83 7.45
C SER A 92 10.26 3.66 6.70
N ARG A 93 9.42 2.84 6.08
CA ARG A 93 9.88 1.70 5.27
C ARG A 93 9.04 1.57 4.00
N PRO A 94 9.63 1.07 2.91
CA PRO A 94 8.83 0.63 1.78
C PRO A 94 7.96 -0.55 2.25
N ALA A 95 6.67 -0.52 1.93
CA ALA A 95 5.71 -1.53 2.39
C ALA A 95 5.42 -2.55 1.30
N HIS A 96 4.94 -2.08 0.16
CA HIS A 96 4.65 -2.93 -0.99
C HIS A 96 4.62 -2.17 -2.31
N TRP A 97 4.65 -2.92 -3.41
CA TRP A 97 4.29 -2.41 -4.72
C TRP A 97 2.92 -2.97 -5.13
N VAL A 98 2.02 -2.11 -5.57
CA VAL A 98 0.71 -2.51 -6.10
C VAL A 98 0.87 -2.86 -7.57
N LEU A 99 0.54 -4.09 -7.96
CA LEU A 99 0.48 -4.54 -9.34
C LEU A 99 -0.97 -4.73 -9.75
N ARG A 100 -1.30 -4.30 -10.98
CA ARG A 100 -2.61 -4.57 -11.59
C ARG A 100 -2.59 -5.96 -12.19
N THR A 101 -3.67 -6.72 -11.97
CA THR A 101 -3.78 -8.04 -12.57
C THR A 101 -5.13 -8.25 -13.24
N THR A 102 -5.10 -8.99 -14.34
CA THR A 102 -6.27 -9.47 -15.08
C THR A 102 -6.55 -10.96 -14.82
N ASP A 103 -5.57 -11.69 -14.25
CA ASP A 103 -5.72 -13.07 -13.79
C ASP A 103 -4.89 -13.33 -12.53
N VAL A 104 -5.57 -13.27 -11.37
CA VAL A 104 -4.99 -13.56 -10.06
C VAL A 104 -4.40 -14.97 -10.01
N LYS A 105 -5.02 -15.97 -10.65
CA LYS A 105 -4.55 -17.36 -10.58
C LYS A 105 -3.27 -17.54 -11.38
N ALA A 106 -3.15 -16.90 -12.54
CA ALA A 106 -1.92 -16.90 -13.33
C ALA A 106 -0.77 -16.26 -12.54
N ASN A 107 -1.02 -15.11 -11.91
CA ASN A 107 -0.01 -14.44 -11.08
C ASN A 107 0.37 -15.25 -9.85
N LEU A 108 -0.58 -15.81 -9.12
CA LEU A 108 -0.27 -16.67 -7.98
C LEU A 108 0.58 -17.88 -8.40
N ARG A 109 0.27 -18.51 -9.54
CA ARG A 109 1.13 -19.59 -10.07
C ARG A 109 2.52 -19.08 -10.43
N PHE A 110 2.63 -17.94 -11.11
CA PHE A 110 3.90 -17.31 -11.46
C PHE A 110 4.78 -17.04 -10.22
N PHE A 111 4.28 -16.27 -9.26
CA PHE A 111 5.04 -15.88 -8.07
C PHE A 111 5.37 -17.05 -7.15
N THR A 112 4.46 -18.02 -7.01
CA THR A 112 4.72 -19.19 -6.16
C THR A 112 5.72 -20.16 -6.79
N LYS A 113 5.69 -20.36 -8.12
CA LYS A 113 6.53 -21.34 -8.79
C LYS A 113 7.93 -20.84 -9.10
N ILE A 114 8.05 -19.60 -9.52
CA ILE A 114 9.34 -19.03 -9.96
C ILE A 114 10.06 -18.37 -8.79
N PHE A 115 9.33 -17.61 -7.96
CA PHE A 115 9.92 -16.82 -6.88
C PHE A 115 9.70 -17.44 -5.49
N GLY A 116 8.90 -18.51 -5.36
CA GLY A 116 8.64 -19.13 -4.05
C GLY A 116 7.83 -18.27 -3.06
N MET A 117 7.19 -17.19 -3.54
CA MET A 117 6.38 -16.31 -2.70
C MET A 117 5.12 -17.03 -2.20
N LYS A 118 4.56 -16.54 -1.09
CA LYS A 118 3.34 -17.04 -0.47
C LYS A 118 2.26 -15.97 -0.45
N VAL A 119 0.99 -16.40 -0.46
CA VAL A 119 -0.13 -15.51 -0.13
C VAL A 119 -0.09 -15.20 1.37
N LEU A 120 -0.04 -13.93 1.71
CA LEU A 120 0.00 -13.43 3.08
C LEU A 120 -1.42 -13.18 3.59
N ARG A 121 -2.23 -12.48 2.79
CA ARG A 121 -3.67 -12.30 3.00
C ARG A 121 -4.38 -12.03 1.68
N HIS A 122 -5.69 -12.24 1.68
CA HIS A 122 -6.57 -11.98 0.55
C HIS A 122 -7.87 -11.34 1.06
N GLU A 123 -8.30 -10.29 0.39
CA GLU A 123 -9.48 -9.49 0.74
C GLU A 123 -10.35 -9.27 -0.48
N GLU A 124 -11.66 -9.37 -0.28
CA GLU A 124 -12.69 -9.16 -1.29
C GLU A 124 -13.50 -7.92 -0.94
N PHE A 125 -13.72 -7.06 -1.93
CA PHE A 125 -14.46 -5.81 -1.79
C PHE A 125 -15.62 -5.77 -2.77
N GLU A 126 -16.83 -5.94 -2.24
CA GLU A 126 -18.08 -5.95 -3.03
C GLU A 126 -18.44 -4.58 -3.64
N LYS A 127 -17.79 -3.51 -3.16
CA LYS A 127 -18.05 -2.13 -3.61
C LYS A 127 -16.80 -1.56 -4.30
N PRO A 128 -16.99 -0.64 -5.25
CA PRO A 128 -15.89 0.16 -5.81
C PRO A 128 -15.01 0.79 -4.73
N CYS A 129 -13.70 0.94 -4.95
CA CYS A 129 -12.83 1.61 -3.98
C CYS A 129 -13.26 3.07 -3.85
N ALA A 130 -13.78 3.44 -2.67
CA ALA A 130 -14.28 4.80 -2.40
C ALA A 130 -13.22 5.89 -2.51
N ILE A 131 -11.94 5.52 -2.40
CA ILE A 131 -10.79 6.41 -2.55
C ILE A 131 -9.98 6.05 -3.80
N THR A 132 -10.54 5.35 -4.80
CA THR A 132 -9.87 5.06 -6.09
C THR A 132 -8.44 4.50 -5.96
N CYS A 133 -8.18 3.80 -4.85
CA CYS A 133 -6.93 3.15 -4.46
C CYS A 133 -6.54 2.00 -5.40
N ASN A 134 -7.49 1.55 -6.21
CA ASN A 134 -7.32 0.57 -7.28
C ASN A 134 -7.49 1.16 -8.69
N GLY A 135 -7.71 2.47 -8.82
CA GLY A 135 -8.10 3.16 -10.06
C GLY A 135 -9.54 3.69 -10.00
N GLU A 136 -9.97 4.38 -11.04
CA GLU A 136 -11.34 4.91 -11.17
C GLU A 136 -12.31 3.83 -11.71
N PHE A 137 -12.35 2.68 -11.03
CA PHE A 137 -13.17 1.55 -11.45
C PHE A 137 -14.45 1.45 -10.63
N GLU A 138 -15.60 1.40 -11.31
CA GLU A 138 -16.94 1.25 -10.71
C GLU A 138 -17.34 -0.23 -10.53
N THR A 139 -16.39 -1.09 -10.16
CA THR A 139 -16.58 -2.53 -10.05
C THR A 139 -16.12 -3.06 -8.69
N PRO A 140 -16.63 -4.21 -8.21
CA PRO A 140 -15.99 -4.96 -7.13
C PRO A 140 -14.52 -5.23 -7.45
N TRP A 141 -13.72 -5.47 -6.42
CA TRP A 141 -12.30 -5.73 -6.60
C TRP A 141 -11.77 -6.60 -5.47
N SER A 142 -10.61 -7.22 -5.70
CA SER A 142 -9.91 -7.99 -4.68
C SER A 142 -8.47 -7.55 -4.56
N LYS A 143 -7.92 -7.79 -3.38
CA LYS A 143 -6.55 -7.48 -3.00
C LYS A 143 -5.90 -8.76 -2.50
N THR A 144 -4.75 -9.11 -3.05
CA THR A 144 -3.96 -10.27 -2.58
C THR A 144 -2.55 -9.83 -2.28
N MET A 145 -2.14 -9.91 -1.02
CA MET A 145 -0.78 -9.62 -0.61
C MET A 145 0.06 -10.88 -0.76
N ILE A 146 1.22 -10.76 -1.42
CA ILE A 146 2.16 -11.87 -1.63
C ILE A 146 3.58 -11.46 -1.26
N GLY A 147 4.35 -12.37 -0.67
CA GLY A 147 5.72 -12.11 -0.25
C GLY A 147 6.36 -13.30 0.46
N TYR A 148 7.42 -13.03 1.21
CA TYR A 148 8.22 -14.08 1.89
C TYR A 148 7.95 -14.17 3.39
N GLY A 149 7.44 -13.10 4.00
CA GLY A 149 7.16 -13.01 5.43
C GLY A 149 6.01 -12.04 5.75
N PRO A 150 5.76 -11.78 7.03
CA PRO A 150 4.74 -10.84 7.50
C PRO A 150 4.91 -9.43 6.91
N GLU A 151 3.79 -8.76 6.59
CA GLU A 151 3.78 -7.42 5.97
C GLU A 151 4.32 -6.31 6.89
N ASP A 152 4.35 -6.54 8.20
CA ASP A 152 4.89 -5.64 9.21
C ASP A 152 6.43 -5.64 9.26
N GLU A 153 7.05 -6.74 8.81
CA GLU A 153 8.50 -6.96 8.89
C GLU A 153 9.21 -6.83 7.54
N GLY A 154 8.58 -7.23 6.43
CA GLY A 154 9.22 -7.31 5.11
C GLY A 154 8.49 -6.57 3.99
N TYR A 155 9.15 -6.46 2.83
CA TYR A 155 8.51 -5.96 1.62
C TYR A 155 7.61 -7.02 0.99
N CYS A 156 6.53 -6.60 0.33
CA CYS A 156 5.61 -7.51 -0.37
C CYS A 156 5.06 -6.88 -1.65
N LEU A 157 4.30 -7.66 -2.42
CA LEU A 157 3.55 -7.19 -3.57
C LEU A 157 2.06 -7.27 -3.26
N GLU A 158 1.31 -6.26 -3.71
CA GLU A 158 -0.14 -6.23 -3.66
C GLU A 158 -0.68 -6.48 -5.07
N LEU A 159 -1.32 -7.64 -5.29
CA LEU A 159 -2.07 -7.87 -6.52
C LEU A 159 -3.46 -7.28 -6.37
N THR A 160 -3.78 -6.30 -7.22
CA THR A 160 -5.14 -5.74 -7.30
C THR A 160 -5.84 -6.25 -8.55
N TYR A 161 -6.96 -6.93 -8.34
CA TYR A 161 -7.83 -7.43 -9.40
C TYR A 161 -9.16 -6.65 -9.39
N ASN A 162 -9.48 -6.02 -10.51
CA ASN A 162 -10.76 -5.33 -10.71
C ASN A 162 -11.68 -6.22 -11.53
N TYR A 163 -12.85 -6.59 -11.00
CA TYR A 163 -13.73 -7.54 -11.68
C TYR A 163 -14.23 -6.97 -13.02
N GLY A 164 -14.12 -7.76 -14.09
CA GLY A 164 -14.54 -7.36 -15.43
C GLY A 164 -13.55 -6.46 -16.18
N VAL A 165 -12.42 -6.09 -15.56
CA VAL A 165 -11.32 -5.41 -16.27
C VAL A 165 -10.39 -6.48 -16.86
N SER A 166 -10.29 -6.49 -18.18
CA SER A 166 -9.56 -7.52 -18.93
C SER A 166 -8.20 -7.08 -19.43
N ASP A 167 -7.86 -5.80 -19.31
CA ASP A 167 -6.62 -5.23 -19.83
C ASP A 167 -6.26 -3.94 -19.08
N TYR A 168 -4.97 -3.62 -19.04
CA TYR A 168 -4.44 -2.36 -18.58
C TYR A 168 -3.34 -1.92 -19.54
N GLU A 169 -3.46 -0.72 -20.10
CA GLU A 169 -2.44 -0.15 -20.99
C GLU A 169 -1.07 -0.09 -20.28
N PRO A 170 -0.04 -0.81 -20.74
CA PRO A 170 1.27 -0.79 -20.10
C PRO A 170 1.90 0.60 -20.13
N GLY A 171 2.53 0.97 -19.01
CA GLY A 171 3.35 2.17 -18.93
C GLY A 171 4.82 1.87 -19.22
N THR A 172 5.67 2.88 -19.06
CA THR A 172 7.13 2.77 -19.20
C THR A 172 7.90 3.36 -18.02
N GLY A 173 7.24 3.50 -16.87
CA GLY A 173 7.81 4.06 -15.64
C GLY A 173 8.53 3.02 -14.79
N LEU A 174 7.82 1.96 -14.39
CA LEU A 174 8.30 0.81 -13.65
C LEU A 174 8.98 -0.11 -14.64
N THR A 175 10.29 -0.29 -14.50
CA THR A 175 11.05 -1.08 -15.46
C THR A 175 11.12 -2.51 -15.02
N HIS A 176 11.47 -2.76 -13.76
CA HIS A 176 11.51 -4.10 -13.17
C HIS A 176 11.60 -4.07 -11.65
N ILE A 177 11.21 -5.19 -11.04
CA ILE A 177 11.42 -5.50 -9.63
C ILE A 177 12.50 -6.57 -9.54
N ALA A 178 13.59 -6.30 -8.81
CA ALA A 178 14.69 -7.24 -8.66
C ALA A 178 14.48 -8.14 -7.44
N VAL A 179 14.54 -9.45 -7.65
CA VAL A 179 14.27 -10.48 -6.65
C VAL A 179 15.38 -11.53 -6.70
N ALA A 180 16.01 -11.77 -5.55
CA ALA A 180 16.98 -12.82 -5.38
C ALA A 180 16.30 -14.18 -5.19
N VAL A 181 16.84 -15.21 -5.82
CA VAL A 181 16.38 -16.60 -5.71
C VAL A 181 17.57 -17.50 -5.42
N ALA A 182 17.31 -18.68 -4.84
CA ALA A 182 18.37 -19.63 -4.52
C ALA A 182 19.09 -20.16 -5.78
N ASP A 183 18.34 -20.39 -6.86
CA ASP A 183 18.86 -20.87 -8.14
C ASP A 183 18.27 -20.03 -9.29
N PRO A 184 19.00 -19.01 -9.75
CA PRO A 184 18.56 -18.17 -10.87
C PRO A 184 18.34 -18.96 -12.16
N GLU A 185 19.19 -19.96 -12.45
CA GLU A 185 19.08 -20.74 -13.68
C GLU A 185 17.79 -21.58 -13.68
N GLU A 186 17.46 -22.22 -12.56
CA GLU A 186 16.21 -22.98 -12.42
C GLU A 186 14.98 -22.08 -12.44
N ALA A 187 15.05 -20.88 -11.84
CA ALA A 187 13.95 -19.91 -11.90
C ALA A 187 13.66 -19.44 -13.33
N LEU A 188 14.71 -19.08 -14.08
CA LEU A 188 14.62 -18.67 -15.49
C LEU A 188 14.10 -19.81 -16.37
N LYS A 189 14.62 -21.03 -16.16
CA LYS A 189 14.17 -22.23 -16.87
C LYS A 189 12.69 -22.54 -16.58
N THR A 190 12.28 -22.49 -15.30
CA THR A 190 10.89 -22.71 -14.90
C THR A 190 9.96 -21.68 -15.55
N ALA A 191 10.38 -20.41 -15.62
CA ALA A 191 9.60 -19.38 -16.29
C ALA A 191 9.43 -19.65 -17.80
N ALA A 192 10.51 -20.03 -18.48
CA ALA A 192 10.46 -20.40 -19.89
C ALA A 192 9.57 -21.64 -20.13
N ASP A 193 9.67 -22.68 -19.29
CA ASP A 193 8.84 -23.89 -19.36
C ASP A 193 7.35 -23.59 -19.12
N MET A 194 7.04 -22.56 -18.33
CA MET A 194 5.69 -22.04 -18.12
C MET A 194 5.20 -21.11 -19.26
N GLY A 195 6.07 -20.80 -20.24
CA GLY A 195 5.74 -19.99 -21.41
C GLY A 195 5.90 -18.48 -21.22
N TYR A 196 6.59 -18.04 -20.16
CA TYR A 196 6.91 -16.62 -19.96
C TYR A 196 8.13 -16.21 -20.78
N ALA A 197 8.17 -14.94 -21.20
CA ALA A 197 9.34 -14.39 -21.87
C ALA A 197 10.49 -14.25 -20.87
N VAL A 198 11.68 -14.66 -21.31
CA VAL A 198 12.93 -14.56 -20.57
C VAL A 198 13.95 -13.87 -21.45
N ASP A 199 14.52 -12.77 -20.96
CA ASP A 199 15.60 -12.02 -21.61
C ASP A 199 16.74 -11.81 -20.61
N ALA A 200 17.87 -12.48 -20.86
CA ALA A 200 18.98 -12.58 -19.91
C ALA A 200 18.51 -12.98 -18.50
N ASP A 201 18.60 -12.07 -17.54
CA ASP A 201 18.18 -12.25 -16.14
C ASP A 201 16.79 -11.67 -15.83
N ILE A 202 16.01 -11.29 -16.85
CA ILE A 202 14.68 -10.70 -16.70
C ILE A 202 13.59 -11.69 -17.17
N ILE A 203 12.56 -11.84 -16.34
CA ILE A 203 11.34 -12.59 -16.66
C ILE A 203 10.18 -11.60 -16.80
N THR A 204 9.44 -11.66 -17.89
CA THR A 204 8.18 -10.91 -18.06
C THR A 204 7.00 -11.74 -17.55
N GLY A 205 6.33 -11.25 -16.50
CA GLY A 205 5.21 -11.91 -15.84
C GLY A 205 3.89 -11.84 -16.62
N PRO A 206 2.81 -12.43 -16.06
CA PRO A 206 1.54 -12.62 -16.77
C PRO A 206 0.88 -11.32 -17.27
N ASP A 207 0.99 -10.24 -16.50
CA ASP A 207 0.44 -8.92 -16.86
C ASP A 207 1.52 -7.98 -17.44
N GLY A 208 2.66 -8.52 -17.89
CA GLY A 208 3.71 -7.75 -18.59
C GLY A 208 4.76 -7.08 -17.69
N TYR A 209 4.68 -7.21 -16.36
CA TYR A 209 5.71 -6.66 -15.46
C TYR A 209 6.99 -7.47 -15.54
N ASN A 210 8.13 -6.78 -15.52
CA ASN A 210 9.42 -7.45 -15.54
C ASN A 210 9.96 -7.68 -14.14
N PHE A 211 10.57 -8.84 -13.95
CA PHE A 211 11.22 -9.25 -12.71
C PHE A 211 12.64 -9.66 -13.02
N ARG A 212 13.61 -8.97 -12.42
CA ARG A 212 15.03 -9.32 -12.58
C ARG A 212 15.40 -10.35 -11.53
N VAL A 213 15.92 -11.48 -11.97
CA VAL A 213 16.32 -12.61 -11.13
C VAL A 213 17.78 -12.44 -10.73
N LEU A 214 18.05 -12.43 -9.43
CA LEU A 214 19.40 -12.33 -8.89
C LEU A 214 19.72 -13.57 -8.04
N PRO A 215 20.99 -13.93 -7.83
CA PRO A 215 21.32 -14.95 -6.85
C PRO A 215 21.08 -14.44 -5.43
N LYS A 216 20.67 -15.32 -4.53
CA LYS A 216 20.77 -15.06 -3.08
C LYS A 216 22.23 -15.06 -2.65
N GLU A 217 22.60 -14.10 -1.81
CA GLU A 217 23.92 -14.06 -1.15
C GLU A 217 23.87 -14.82 0.18
N ASP A 218 22.86 -14.53 1.01
CA ASP A 218 22.58 -15.23 2.26
C ASP A 218 21.13 -15.78 2.28
N GLU A 219 20.92 -16.88 3.00
CA GLU A 219 19.59 -17.53 3.06
C GLU A 219 18.55 -16.68 3.81
N ASP A 220 19.01 -15.94 4.83
CA ASP A 220 18.19 -15.12 5.72
C ASP A 220 17.88 -13.72 5.17
N ASP A 221 18.45 -13.35 4.02
CA ASP A 221 18.21 -12.06 3.38
C ASP A 221 16.76 -11.93 2.87
N ASP A 222 16.20 -10.71 2.98
CA ASP A 222 15.00 -10.35 2.22
C ASP A 222 15.30 -10.54 0.72
N PRO A 223 14.54 -11.40 0.00
CA PRO A 223 14.80 -11.63 -1.41
C PRO A 223 14.57 -10.40 -2.29
N PHE A 224 13.77 -9.41 -1.88
CA PHE A 224 13.66 -8.18 -2.67
C PHE A 224 14.96 -7.38 -2.61
N ARG A 225 15.54 -7.05 -3.77
CA ARG A 225 16.84 -6.36 -3.86
C ARG A 225 16.73 -4.89 -4.21
N TYR A 226 15.87 -4.54 -5.16
CA TYR A 226 15.55 -3.16 -5.50
C TYR A 226 14.34 -3.07 -6.43
N ILE A 227 13.80 -1.86 -6.60
CA ILE A 227 12.80 -1.56 -7.64
C ILE A 227 13.37 -0.49 -8.55
N ALA A 228 13.36 -0.74 -9.86
CA ALA A 228 13.89 0.18 -10.84
C ALA A 228 12.78 0.96 -11.52
N MET A 229 13.01 2.26 -11.63
CA MET A 229 12.09 3.20 -12.22
C MET A 229 12.81 4.13 -13.18
N LYS A 230 12.27 4.23 -14.39
CA LYS A 230 12.62 5.28 -15.33
C LYS A 230 11.93 6.58 -14.92
N VAL A 231 12.71 7.64 -14.86
CA VAL A 231 12.23 8.98 -14.50
C VAL A 231 12.49 9.97 -15.62
N GLY A 232 11.67 11.03 -15.71
CA GLY A 232 11.88 12.08 -16.72
C GLY A 232 12.89 13.15 -16.30
N ASP A 233 13.23 13.21 -15.02
CA ASP A 233 14.18 14.14 -14.42
C ASP A 233 14.76 13.49 -13.15
N LEU A 234 16.03 13.09 -13.22
CA LEU A 234 16.69 12.31 -12.18
C LEU A 234 16.89 13.09 -10.89
N ASP A 235 17.36 14.33 -10.99
CA ASP A 235 17.61 15.17 -9.82
C ASP A 235 16.31 15.57 -9.14
N LYS A 236 15.27 15.90 -9.91
CA LYS A 236 13.94 16.20 -9.35
C LYS A 236 13.34 14.98 -8.67
N ALA A 237 13.48 13.79 -9.23
CA ALA A 237 12.96 12.56 -8.64
C ALA A 237 13.71 12.20 -7.35
N ALA A 238 15.04 12.21 -7.37
CA ALA A 238 15.84 11.93 -6.17
C ALA A 238 15.57 12.95 -5.06
N ARG A 239 15.50 14.25 -5.39
CA ARG A 239 15.14 15.29 -4.44
C ARG A 239 13.78 15.04 -3.79
N PHE A 240 12.78 14.60 -4.55
CA PHE A 240 11.49 14.25 -3.98
C PHE A 240 11.61 13.15 -2.92
N TYR A 241 12.24 12.03 -3.24
CA TYR A 241 12.41 10.94 -2.28
C TYR A 241 13.27 11.32 -1.08
N CYS A 242 14.34 12.09 -1.28
CA CYS A 242 15.22 12.48 -0.19
C CYS A 242 14.63 13.58 0.70
N GLU A 243 14.19 14.70 0.12
CA GLU A 243 13.74 15.85 0.91
C GLU A 243 12.29 15.70 1.40
N THR A 244 11.43 15.06 0.60
CA THR A 244 10.00 14.91 0.93
C THR A 244 9.73 13.62 1.67
N CYS A 245 10.24 12.49 1.16
CA CYS A 245 10.03 11.17 1.77
C CYS A 245 11.09 10.81 2.82
N GLY A 246 12.18 11.57 2.95
CA GLY A 246 13.22 11.35 3.97
C GLY A 246 14.05 10.09 3.76
N MET A 247 14.25 9.70 2.50
CA MET A 247 15.26 8.71 2.12
C MET A 247 16.66 9.35 2.02
N ASP A 248 17.69 8.52 2.02
CA ASP A 248 19.06 8.93 1.71
C ASP A 248 19.47 8.44 0.31
N GLU A 249 20.30 9.22 -0.37
CA GLU A 249 20.96 8.79 -1.60
C GLU A 249 22.19 7.92 -1.27
N THR A 250 22.45 6.91 -2.09
CA THR A 250 23.62 6.04 -1.95
C THR A 250 24.33 5.83 -3.28
N ASP A 251 25.65 5.72 -3.23
CA ASP A 251 26.49 5.42 -4.39
C ASP A 251 26.45 3.94 -4.80
N ALA A 252 25.76 3.10 -4.03
CA ALA A 252 25.62 1.66 -4.28
C ALA A 252 24.59 1.37 -5.40
N VAL A 253 24.95 1.73 -6.63
CA VAL A 253 24.16 1.42 -7.83
C VAL A 253 24.27 -0.07 -8.15
N PRO A 254 23.16 -0.82 -8.27
CA PRO A 254 23.21 -2.22 -8.67
C PRO A 254 23.83 -2.37 -10.06
N ASP A 255 24.62 -3.43 -10.27
CA ASP A 255 25.16 -3.73 -11.59
C ASP A 255 24.03 -4.15 -12.55
N CYS A 256 23.64 -3.24 -13.44
CA CYS A 256 22.59 -3.44 -14.42
C CYS A 256 22.93 -2.66 -15.69
N PRO A 257 22.91 -3.29 -16.88
CA PRO A 257 23.16 -2.59 -18.15
C PRO A 257 22.22 -1.39 -18.38
N MET A 258 20.98 -1.46 -17.87
CA MET A 258 20.00 -0.37 -17.96
C MET A 258 20.41 0.91 -17.23
N PHE A 259 21.37 0.85 -16.30
CA PHE A 259 21.81 2.02 -15.52
C PHE A 259 23.09 2.66 -16.05
N SER A 260 23.60 2.20 -17.20
CA SER A 260 24.87 2.64 -17.79
C SER A 260 24.95 4.15 -18.09
N GLU A 261 23.80 4.81 -18.29
CA GLU A 261 23.73 6.27 -18.53
C GLU A 261 23.60 7.13 -17.26
N GLY A 262 23.54 6.48 -16.10
CA GLY A 262 23.42 7.11 -14.79
C GLY A 262 22.13 6.73 -14.07
N ALA A 263 22.28 6.39 -12.79
CA ALA A 263 21.18 6.15 -11.87
C ALA A 263 21.49 6.81 -10.52
N LYS A 264 20.42 7.18 -9.80
CA LYS A 264 20.48 7.52 -8.39
C LYS A 264 19.74 6.46 -7.61
N VAL A 265 20.33 6.02 -6.50
CA VAL A 265 19.69 5.04 -5.61
C VAL A 265 19.28 5.75 -4.35
N VAL A 266 18.00 5.63 -4.00
CA VAL A 266 17.43 6.23 -2.78
C VAL A 266 16.83 5.14 -1.90
N ARG A 267 17.01 5.23 -0.59
CA ARG A 267 16.47 4.26 0.36
C ARG A 267 16.31 4.82 1.76
N TYR A 268 15.47 4.17 2.56
CA TYR A 268 15.57 4.29 4.01
C TYR A 268 16.74 3.42 4.55
N PRO A 269 17.28 3.72 5.74
CA PRO A 269 18.36 2.93 6.32
C PRO A 269 18.04 1.43 6.38
N GLN A 270 18.90 0.62 5.76
CA GLN A 270 18.76 -0.85 5.70
C GLN A 270 17.44 -1.36 5.10
N GLN A 271 16.74 -0.54 4.31
CA GLN A 271 15.51 -0.93 3.62
C GLN A 271 15.73 -1.10 2.12
N LEU A 272 14.74 -1.73 1.46
CA LEU A 272 14.71 -1.94 0.01
C LEU A 272 14.91 -0.63 -0.77
N PRO A 273 15.94 -0.51 -1.61
CA PRO A 273 16.19 0.70 -2.39
C PRO A 273 15.30 0.84 -3.63
N LEU A 274 15.05 2.09 -3.99
CA LEU A 274 14.56 2.49 -5.31
C LEU A 274 15.74 2.94 -6.17
N VAL A 275 15.83 2.39 -7.38
CA VAL A 275 16.78 2.84 -8.40
C VAL A 275 16.04 3.74 -9.37
N LEU A 276 16.42 5.00 -9.42
CA LEU A 276 15.90 6.00 -10.34
C LEU A 276 16.91 6.16 -11.45
N PHE A 277 16.51 6.03 -12.71
CA PHE A 277 17.43 6.20 -13.83
C PHE A 277 16.81 6.99 -14.97
N LEU A 278 17.68 7.65 -15.73
CA LEU A 278 17.35 8.29 -16.98
C LEU A 278 17.80 7.38 -18.12
N ASP A 279 16.92 7.24 -19.09
CA ASP A 279 17.23 6.66 -20.39
C ASP A 279 17.06 7.81 -21.39
N LYS A 280 18.17 8.38 -21.85
CA LYS A 280 18.18 9.60 -22.67
C LYS A 280 17.79 9.34 -24.12
N ASP A 281 17.93 8.09 -24.56
CA ASP A 281 17.69 7.66 -25.94
C ASP A 281 16.21 7.29 -26.19
N SER A 282 15.39 7.33 -25.15
CA SER A 282 13.98 6.97 -25.22
C SER A 282 13.05 8.09 -24.76
N ALA A 283 11.78 7.97 -25.14
CA ALA A 283 10.75 8.95 -24.75
C ALA A 283 10.61 9.03 -23.22
N PRO A 284 10.16 10.17 -22.67
CA PRO A 284 9.83 10.28 -21.26
C PRO A 284 8.89 9.16 -20.78
N PRO A 285 9.02 8.69 -19.52
CA PRO A 285 8.22 7.59 -19.02
C PRO A 285 6.73 7.93 -19.10
N GLN A 286 5.97 7.02 -19.72
CA GLN A 286 4.51 7.08 -19.82
C GLN A 286 3.92 6.40 -18.59
N ILE A 287 3.13 7.14 -17.82
CA ILE A 287 2.55 6.63 -16.58
C ILE A 287 1.07 6.35 -16.83
N THR A 288 0.69 5.09 -16.68
CA THR A 288 -0.70 4.61 -16.80
C THR A 288 -1.16 4.00 -15.47
N GLN A 289 -2.39 3.50 -15.39
CA GLN A 289 -2.84 2.78 -14.20
C GLN A 289 -2.13 1.42 -14.00
N TRP A 290 -1.52 0.88 -15.06
CA TRP A 290 -0.76 -0.36 -15.05
C TRP A 290 0.47 -0.26 -14.15
N GLU A 291 1.14 0.89 -14.10
CA GLU A 291 2.29 1.16 -13.23
C GLU A 291 2.02 0.84 -11.75
N GLY A 292 0.75 0.92 -11.34
CA GLY A 292 0.34 0.65 -9.98
C GLY A 292 0.83 1.74 -9.03
N ARG A 293 1.31 1.36 -7.84
CA ARG A 293 1.74 2.32 -6.81
C ARG A 293 2.85 1.77 -5.92
N HIS A 294 3.77 2.64 -5.52
CA HIS A 294 4.71 2.38 -4.44
C HIS A 294 4.10 2.78 -3.10
N ALA A 295 3.98 1.86 -2.15
CA ALA A 295 3.50 2.15 -0.81
C ALA A 295 4.65 2.31 0.18
N ILE A 296 4.63 3.38 0.98
CA ILE A 296 5.58 3.65 2.06
C ILE A 296 4.80 3.67 3.38
N ALA A 297 5.23 2.83 4.33
CA ALA A 297 4.74 2.84 5.69
C ALA A 297 5.46 3.92 6.50
N ILE A 298 4.70 4.85 7.06
CA ILE A 298 5.25 6.02 7.78
C ILE A 298 4.74 6.02 9.22
N PRO A 299 5.59 6.35 10.22
CA PRO A 299 5.12 6.55 11.58
C PRO A 299 3.99 7.58 11.66
N GLY A 300 2.89 7.25 12.33
CA GLY A 300 1.69 8.10 12.32
C GLY A 300 1.93 9.55 12.77
N LYS A 301 2.91 9.79 13.67
CA LYS A 301 3.34 11.12 14.11
C LYS A 301 4.02 11.93 13.00
N ALA A 302 4.67 11.28 12.04
CA ALA A 302 5.34 11.89 10.89
C ALA A 302 4.42 12.09 9.68
N LEU A 303 3.30 11.35 9.58
CA LEU A 303 2.42 11.40 8.40
C LEU A 303 1.95 12.81 8.07
N ARG A 304 1.51 13.58 9.07
CA ARG A 304 1.05 14.98 8.86
C ARG A 304 2.20 15.87 8.38
N ALA A 305 3.43 15.64 8.84
CA ALA A 305 4.60 16.41 8.43
C ALA A 305 4.95 16.15 6.96
N ILE A 306 4.98 14.89 6.51
CA ILE A 306 5.20 14.56 5.10
C ILE A 306 4.10 15.16 4.22
N TYR A 307 2.84 15.03 4.62
CA TYR A 307 1.72 15.57 3.85
C TYR A 307 1.82 17.09 3.67
N LYS A 308 2.21 17.80 4.75
CA LYS A 308 2.50 19.22 4.68
C LYS A 308 3.64 19.53 3.71
N ARG A 309 4.74 18.77 3.75
CA ARG A 309 5.87 18.96 2.80
C ARG A 309 5.44 18.76 1.34
N ILE A 310 4.63 17.73 1.06
CA ILE A 310 4.14 17.50 -0.31
C ILE A 310 3.33 18.69 -0.79
N ILE A 311 2.39 19.20 0.03
CA ILE A 311 1.59 20.38 -0.30
C ILE A 311 2.46 21.61 -0.51
N ASP A 312 3.42 21.86 0.40
CA ASP A 312 4.28 23.05 0.34
C ASP A 312 5.21 23.00 -0.89
N SER A 313 5.77 21.83 -1.23
CA SER A 313 6.76 21.67 -2.31
C SER A 313 6.14 21.52 -3.71
N HIS A 314 4.91 21.01 -3.82
CA HIS A 314 4.29 20.69 -5.10
C HIS A 314 2.95 21.40 -5.37
N GLY A 315 2.47 22.22 -4.42
CA GLY A 315 1.15 22.82 -4.48
C GLY A 315 0.03 21.79 -4.22
N ALA A 316 -1.20 22.26 -4.05
CA ALA A 316 -2.38 21.40 -3.84
C ALA A 316 -2.92 20.78 -5.15
N ASP A 317 -2.35 21.14 -6.30
CA ASP A 317 -2.87 20.79 -7.62
C ASP A 317 -2.41 19.38 -8.04
N GLY A 318 -3.20 18.36 -7.69
CA GLY A 318 -3.08 16.99 -8.21
C GLY A 318 -1.88 16.18 -7.71
N SER A 319 -0.93 16.80 -7.00
CA SER A 319 0.20 16.14 -6.33
C SER A 319 -0.24 15.22 -5.19
N VAL A 320 -1.43 15.47 -4.64
CA VAL A 320 -2.02 14.63 -3.60
C VAL A 320 -3.44 14.22 -3.96
N LEU A 321 -3.65 12.91 -4.08
CA LEU A 321 -4.91 12.33 -4.49
C LEU A 321 -5.91 12.19 -3.32
N HIS A 322 -5.42 12.00 -2.09
CA HIS A 322 -6.27 11.81 -0.91
C HIS A 322 -5.75 12.60 0.29
N HIS A 323 -6.63 13.45 0.84
CA HIS A 323 -6.34 14.17 2.07
C HIS A 323 -6.34 13.26 3.30
N ILE A 324 -5.39 13.53 4.22
CA ILE A 324 -5.42 12.97 5.57
C ILE A 324 -6.77 13.32 6.19
N ARG A 325 -7.51 12.29 6.60
CA ARG A 325 -8.79 12.44 7.32
C ARG A 325 -8.56 12.81 8.79
#